data_AF-A0A024UA46-F1
#
_entry.id   AF-A0A024UA46-F1
#
_cell.length_a   1.000
_cell.length_b   1.000
_cell.length_c   1.000
_cell.angle_alpha   90.00
_cell.angle_beta   90.00
_cell.angle_gamma   90.00
#
_symmetry.space_group_name_H-M   'P 1'
#
loop_
_entity.id
_entity.type
_entity.pdbx_description
1 polymer ?
#
loop_
_entity_poly.entity_id
_entity_poly.type
_entity_poly.pdbx_seq_one_letter_code
_entity_poly.pdbx_strand_id
1 'polypeptide(L)'
;MSALVEAATVVCLRERSTTGTWEVLLGQSEVKNWLRSTPDTTVIMRYPGEWKFPGGSQDVDDESLQQTAIRELREEFLGIDPTETPMLRWLSTRTTLPVQGKRFRMHNFVALSDENVWLNDVRLVDRVNGRLADKRRAFAHALDDGSFWSMDTAAKEAISPEVHRVQWFPISTAIDLMEPGHRQHVNEFQATEFAAHGVVSRDPMYQTMKTLERVSMLSRDDIVELGQKKTSRV
;
A
#
# COMPACT_ATOMS: atom_id res chain seq x y z
N MET A 1 -4.72 26.75 10.35
CA MET A 1 -3.94 25.63 10.93
C MET A 1 -4.30 24.36 10.17
N SER A 2 -3.33 23.53 9.76
CA SER A 2 -3.66 22.28 9.07
C SER A 2 -4.14 21.22 10.06
N ALA A 3 -5.24 20.53 9.77
CA ALA A 3 -5.69 19.41 10.56
C ALA A 3 -4.65 18.28 10.49
N LEU A 4 -4.31 17.70 11.65
CA LEU A 4 -3.43 16.54 11.72
C LEU A 4 -4.30 15.28 11.65
N VAL A 5 -3.99 14.40 10.71
CA VAL A 5 -4.67 13.12 10.49
C VAL A 5 -3.69 12.01 10.85
N GLU A 6 -4.10 11.11 11.74
CA GLU A 6 -3.33 9.92 12.07
C GLU A 6 -3.57 8.86 10.99
N ALA A 7 -2.50 8.18 10.58
CA ALA A 7 -2.54 7.19 9.50
C ALA A 7 -1.48 6.12 9.75
N ALA A 8 -1.72 4.92 9.24
CA ALA A 8 -0.84 3.78 9.46
C ALA A 8 -0.59 2.99 8.18
N THR A 9 0.61 2.42 8.04
CA THR A 9 1.01 1.54 6.94
C THR A 9 1.71 0.31 7.48
N VAL A 10 1.61 -0.81 6.77
CA VAL A 10 2.38 -2.02 7.09
C VAL A 10 3.39 -2.36 6.00
N VAL A 11 4.63 -2.60 6.42
CA VAL A 11 5.74 -3.06 5.60
C VAL A 11 5.89 -4.56 5.83
N CYS A 12 5.35 -5.35 4.90
CA CYS A 12 5.44 -6.80 4.95
C CYS A 12 6.80 -7.25 4.40
N LEU A 13 7.58 -7.95 5.23
CA LEU A 13 8.94 -8.37 4.93
C LEU A 13 9.09 -9.88 5.03
N ARG A 14 9.95 -10.42 4.17
CA ARG A 14 10.50 -11.77 4.33
C ARG A 14 11.99 -11.75 3.99
N GLU A 15 12.75 -12.61 4.64
CA GLU A 15 14.17 -12.76 4.34
C GLU A 15 14.36 -13.82 3.24
N ARG A 16 15.17 -13.51 2.22
CA ARG A 16 15.56 -14.51 1.22
C ARG A 16 16.62 -15.43 1.82
N SER A 17 16.24 -16.68 2.09
CA SER A 17 17.11 -17.71 2.66
C SER A 17 18.46 -17.88 1.93
N THR A 18 18.51 -17.61 0.63
CA THR A 18 19.74 -17.76 -0.18
C THR A 18 20.71 -16.59 -0.09
N THR A 19 20.26 -15.41 0.34
CA THR A 19 21.05 -14.16 0.26
C THR A 19 21.07 -13.38 1.58
N GLY A 20 20.19 -13.70 2.53
CA GLY A 20 20.00 -12.93 3.76
C GLY A 20 19.44 -11.52 3.53
N THR A 21 18.99 -11.21 2.30
CA THR A 21 18.45 -9.88 1.97
C THR A 21 16.95 -9.84 2.12
N TRP A 22 16.41 -8.68 2.49
CA TRP A 22 14.98 -8.44 2.56
C TRP A 22 14.29 -8.47 1.20
N GLU A 23 13.16 -9.15 1.14
CA GLU A 23 12.09 -8.91 0.18
C GLU A 23 10.93 -8.19 0.85
N VAL A 24 10.26 -7.33 0.09
CA VAL A 24 9.12 -6.54 0.54
C VAL A 24 7.92 -6.76 -0.38
N LEU A 25 6.74 -6.94 0.21
CA LEU A 25 5.49 -7.04 -0.53
C LEU A 25 4.93 -5.63 -0.77
N LEU A 26 4.70 -5.30 -2.03
CA LEU A 26 4.16 -3.99 -2.44
C LEU A 26 2.93 -4.18 -3.32
N GLY A 27 2.00 -3.24 -3.21
CA GLY A 27 0.85 -3.12 -4.10
C GLY A 27 1.07 -1.98 -5.08
N GLN A 28 0.78 -2.20 -6.36
CA GLN A 28 0.76 -1.15 -7.37
C GLN A 28 -0.62 -0.50 -7.36
N SER A 29 -0.69 0.82 -7.16
CA SER A 29 -1.96 1.54 -7.24
C SER A 29 -2.53 1.52 -8.66
N GLU A 30 -3.85 1.65 -8.78
CA GLU A 30 -4.47 2.05 -10.05
C GLU A 30 -4.06 3.50 -10.40
N VAL A 31 -4.18 3.88 -11.66
CA VAL A 31 -3.89 5.27 -12.11
C VAL A 31 -5.11 6.16 -11.93
N LYS A 32 -6.30 5.68 -12.30
CA LYS A 32 -7.55 6.42 -12.20
C LYS A 32 -8.23 6.16 -10.86
N ASN A 33 -8.70 7.23 -10.21
CA ASN A 33 -9.54 7.15 -9.03
C ASN A 33 -11.01 7.03 -9.47
N TRP A 34 -11.49 5.80 -9.62
CA TRP A 34 -12.85 5.53 -10.09
C TRP A 34 -13.93 5.99 -9.11
N LEU A 35 -13.69 5.92 -7.79
CA LEU A 35 -14.62 6.38 -6.76
C LEU A 35 -14.89 7.89 -6.84
N ARG A 36 -13.88 8.68 -7.19
CA ARG A 36 -13.98 10.13 -7.30
C ARG A 36 -14.25 10.62 -8.72
N SER A 37 -14.15 9.74 -9.71
CA SER A 37 -14.47 10.07 -11.10
C SER A 37 -15.98 10.06 -11.32
N THR A 38 -16.40 10.73 -12.37
CA THR A 38 -17.75 10.68 -12.95
C THR A 38 -17.65 10.29 -14.43
N PRO A 39 -18.75 10.06 -15.16
CA PRO A 39 -18.69 9.84 -16.60
C PRO A 39 -17.96 10.97 -17.35
N ASP A 40 -18.13 12.21 -16.89
CA ASP A 40 -17.59 13.41 -17.56
C ASP A 40 -16.27 13.91 -16.96
N THR A 41 -15.85 13.38 -15.82
CA THR A 41 -14.65 13.86 -15.11
C THR A 41 -13.79 12.70 -14.65
N THR A 42 -12.58 12.63 -15.18
CA THR A 42 -11.55 11.70 -14.72
C THR A 42 -10.74 12.33 -13.59
N VAL A 43 -10.72 11.66 -12.44
CA VAL A 43 -9.88 12.02 -11.30
C VAL A 43 -8.73 11.01 -11.22
N ILE A 44 -7.49 11.50 -11.18
CA ILE A 44 -6.28 10.67 -11.08
C ILE A 44 -5.99 10.33 -9.62
N MET A 45 -5.47 9.13 -9.36
CA MET A 45 -5.00 8.71 -8.05
C MET A 45 -3.83 9.56 -7.59
N ARG A 46 -3.66 9.70 -6.27
CA ARG A 46 -2.41 10.24 -5.72
C ARG A 46 -1.33 9.18 -5.93
N TYR A 47 -0.18 9.59 -6.47
CA TYR A 47 0.90 8.67 -6.87
C TYR A 47 0.37 7.59 -7.84
N PRO A 48 -0.13 8.00 -9.03
CA PRO A 48 -0.88 7.11 -9.91
C PRO A 48 0.00 6.00 -10.46
N GLY A 49 -0.39 4.74 -10.30
CA GLY A 49 0.36 3.58 -10.81
C GLY A 49 1.65 3.25 -10.02
N GLU A 50 1.88 3.90 -8.89
CA GLU A 50 3.08 3.69 -8.06
C GLU A 50 2.98 2.43 -7.19
N TRP A 51 4.14 1.91 -6.80
CA TRP A 51 4.24 0.87 -5.79
C TRP A 51 4.16 1.46 -4.39
N LYS A 52 3.35 0.85 -3.52
CA LYS A 52 3.09 1.33 -2.17
C LYS A 52 2.98 0.20 -1.15
N PHE A 53 3.18 0.57 0.11
CA PHE A 53 2.67 -0.22 1.23
C PHE A 53 1.16 -0.04 1.33
N PRO A 54 0.41 -1.05 1.79
CA PRO A 54 -0.96 -0.84 2.17
C PRO A 54 -1.01 0.04 3.42
N GLY A 55 -1.99 0.93 3.46
CA GLY A 55 -2.17 1.85 4.56
C GLY A 55 -3.05 3.04 4.21
N GLY A 56 -3.60 3.65 5.26
CA GLY A 56 -4.56 4.72 5.14
C GLY A 56 -4.79 5.43 6.46
N SER A 57 -5.86 6.21 6.52
CA SER A 57 -6.17 7.03 7.69
C SER A 57 -6.80 6.16 8.78
N GLN A 58 -6.57 6.54 10.04
CA GLN A 58 -7.28 5.91 11.15
C GLN A 58 -8.78 6.22 11.04
N ASP A 59 -9.60 5.17 11.05
CA ASP A 59 -11.05 5.28 11.11
C ASP A 59 -11.51 5.46 12.57
N VAL A 60 -12.72 5.97 12.77
CA VAL A 60 -13.34 6.12 14.09
C VAL A 60 -13.49 4.79 14.83
N ASP A 61 -13.65 3.71 14.07
CA ASP A 61 -13.81 2.35 14.60
C ASP A 61 -12.47 1.64 14.86
N ASP A 62 -11.34 2.24 14.48
CA ASP A 62 -10.01 1.69 14.78
C ASP A 62 -9.58 2.05 16.22
N GLU A 63 -9.56 1.08 17.13
CA GLU A 63 -9.11 1.28 18.53
C GLU A 63 -7.60 1.61 18.61
N SER A 64 -6.82 1.28 17.57
CA SER A 64 -5.38 1.56 17.51
C SER A 64 -4.85 1.71 16.08
N LEU A 65 -3.69 2.34 15.94
CA LEU A 65 -2.99 2.46 14.65
C LEU A 65 -2.50 1.11 14.09
N GLN A 66 -2.32 0.09 14.95
CA GLN A 66 -2.03 -1.25 14.48
C GLN A 66 -3.27 -1.87 13.83
N GLN A 67 -4.46 -1.66 14.41
CA GLN A 67 -5.72 -2.08 13.79
C GLN A 67 -5.95 -1.35 12.46
N THR A 68 -5.69 -0.04 12.39
CA THR A 68 -5.70 0.70 11.11
C THR A 68 -4.81 0.02 10.06
N ALA A 69 -3.54 -0.29 10.40
CA ALA A 69 -2.62 -0.92 9.46
C ALA A 69 -3.11 -2.31 8.99
N ILE A 70 -3.75 -3.08 9.88
CA ILE A 70 -4.30 -4.41 9.56
C ILE A 70 -5.57 -4.30 8.70
N ARG A 71 -6.47 -3.36 9.02
CA ARG A 71 -7.67 -3.09 8.24
C ARG A 71 -7.30 -2.71 6.80
N GLU A 72 -6.41 -1.74 6.65
CA GLU A 72 -5.93 -1.26 5.35
C GLU A 72 -5.20 -2.36 4.56
N LEU A 73 -4.42 -3.22 5.24
CA LEU A 73 -3.82 -4.41 4.61
C LEU A 73 -4.90 -5.35 4.04
N ARG A 74 -5.98 -5.60 4.78
CA ARG A 74 -7.07 -6.48 4.35
C ARG A 74 -7.87 -5.87 3.20
N GLU A 75 -8.14 -4.57 3.26
CA GLU A 75 -8.91 -3.82 2.26
C GLU A 75 -8.15 -3.68 0.94
N GLU A 76 -6.87 -3.32 0.99
CA GLU A 76 -6.07 -3.12 -0.23
C GLU A 76 -5.56 -4.44 -0.81
N PHE A 77 -5.07 -5.37 0.02
CA PHE A 77 -4.48 -6.64 -0.44
C PHE A 77 -5.48 -7.78 -0.27
N LEU A 78 -6.62 -7.64 -0.94
CA LEU A 78 -7.74 -8.59 -0.97
C LEU A 78 -7.25 -10.04 -1.07
N GLY A 79 -7.38 -10.86 -0.03
CA GLY A 79 -6.69 -12.16 -0.04
C GLY A 79 -5.93 -12.46 1.24
N ILE A 80 -5.61 -11.42 1.99
CA ILE A 80 -4.96 -11.50 3.28
C ILE A 80 -6.04 -11.50 4.35
N ASP A 81 -6.23 -12.65 4.98
CA ASP A 81 -7.06 -12.75 6.18
C ASP A 81 -6.29 -13.57 7.24
N PRO A 82 -5.45 -12.90 8.04
CA PRO A 82 -4.69 -13.55 9.09
C PRO A 82 -5.65 -14.20 10.09
N THR A 83 -5.49 -15.50 10.32
CA THR A 83 -6.28 -16.25 11.33
C THR A 83 -5.91 -15.87 12.76
N GLU A 84 -4.69 -15.38 12.95
CA GLU A 84 -4.14 -14.89 14.21
C GLU A 84 -3.90 -13.38 14.11
N THR A 85 -3.89 -12.69 15.25
CA THR A 85 -3.57 -11.26 15.32
C THR A 85 -2.17 -11.03 14.77
N PRO A 86 -2.01 -10.24 13.68
CA PRO A 86 -0.69 -9.96 13.11
C PRO A 86 0.25 -9.29 14.12
N MET A 87 1.48 -9.79 14.19
CA MET A 87 2.53 -9.17 14.98
C MET A 87 3.17 -8.02 14.20
N LEU A 88 2.92 -6.80 14.67
CA LEU A 88 3.37 -5.56 14.03
C LEU A 88 4.40 -4.81 14.90
N ARG A 89 5.60 -4.60 14.36
CA ARG A 89 6.69 -3.84 15.01
C ARG A 89 6.65 -2.39 14.56
N TRP A 90 6.58 -1.43 15.49
CA TRP A 90 6.62 -0.01 15.12
C TRP A 90 8.01 0.38 14.60
N LEU A 91 8.11 0.87 13.36
CA LEU A 91 9.37 1.24 12.72
C LEU A 91 9.67 2.72 12.84
N SER A 92 8.72 3.57 12.44
CA SER A 92 8.91 5.02 12.44
C SER A 92 7.59 5.76 12.26
N THR A 93 7.58 7.02 12.70
CA THR A 93 6.52 7.96 12.37
C THR A 93 7.08 9.06 11.48
N ARG A 94 6.38 9.37 10.38
CA ARG A 94 6.74 10.43 9.44
C ARG A 94 5.57 11.37 9.24
N THR A 95 5.81 12.66 9.14
CA THR A 95 4.76 13.64 8.86
C THR A 95 4.87 14.13 7.44
N THR A 96 3.76 14.11 6.69
CA THR A 96 3.73 14.61 5.33
C THR A 96 3.72 16.15 5.31
N LEU A 97 4.09 16.72 4.17
CA LEU A 97 3.77 18.11 3.88
C LEU A 97 2.25 18.32 3.94
N PRO A 98 1.78 19.52 4.32
CA PRO A 98 0.37 19.85 4.27
C PRO A 98 -0.14 19.85 2.83
N VAL A 99 -1.21 19.10 2.58
CA VAL A 99 -1.91 19.03 1.31
C VAL A 99 -3.39 19.30 1.59
N GLN A 100 -3.99 20.28 0.91
CA GLN A 100 -5.40 20.65 1.08
C GLN A 100 -5.80 20.87 2.55
N GLY A 101 -4.93 21.53 3.33
CA GLY A 101 -5.18 21.81 4.75
C GLY A 101 -5.05 20.62 5.70
N LYS A 102 -4.65 19.44 5.22
CA LYS A 102 -4.39 18.24 6.03
C LYS A 102 -2.90 17.90 6.06
N ARG A 103 -2.38 17.48 7.21
CA ARG A 103 -1.07 16.82 7.35
C ARG A 103 -1.31 15.43 7.88
N PHE A 104 -0.66 14.44 7.28
CA PHE A 104 -0.74 13.07 7.75
C PHE A 104 0.45 12.75 8.65
N ARG A 105 0.19 12.19 9.83
CA ARG A 105 1.19 11.54 10.68
C ARG A 105 1.13 10.05 10.38
N MET A 106 2.05 9.60 9.51
CA MET A 106 2.14 8.23 9.04
C MET A 106 2.98 7.37 9.99
N HIS A 107 2.35 6.40 10.66
CA HIS A 107 3.00 5.39 11.48
C HIS A 107 3.27 4.14 10.66
N ASN A 108 4.54 3.81 10.49
CA ASN A 108 4.98 2.66 9.71
C ASN A 108 5.22 1.50 10.65
N PHE A 109 4.55 0.39 10.41
CA PHE A 109 4.75 -0.86 11.10
C PHE A 109 5.43 -1.87 10.18
N VAL A 110 6.18 -2.81 10.73
CA VAL A 110 6.79 -3.93 10.01
C VAL A 110 6.09 -5.22 10.44
N ALA A 111 5.73 -6.05 9.47
CA ALA A 111 5.29 -7.43 9.68
C ALA A 111 6.37 -8.35 9.11
N LEU A 112 7.06 -9.09 9.98
CA LEU A 112 8.04 -10.09 9.58
C LEU A 112 7.33 -11.42 9.28
N SER A 113 7.75 -12.14 8.24
CA SER A 113 7.06 -13.35 7.79
C SER A 113 7.20 -14.54 8.72
N ASP A 114 8.27 -14.62 9.51
CA ASP A 114 8.46 -15.64 10.55
C ASP A 114 7.59 -15.39 11.78
N GLU A 115 7.30 -14.13 12.08
CA GLU A 115 6.33 -13.69 13.10
C GLU A 115 4.87 -13.74 12.61
N ASN A 116 4.67 -13.81 11.29
CA ASN A 116 3.38 -13.74 10.61
C ASN A 116 3.32 -14.78 9.50
N VAL A 117 3.08 -16.05 9.86
CA VAL A 117 3.22 -17.21 8.96
C VAL A 117 2.43 -17.12 7.65
N TRP A 118 1.34 -16.36 7.62
CA TRP A 118 0.55 -16.10 6.42
C TRP A 118 1.32 -15.34 5.33
N LEU A 119 2.40 -14.62 5.66
CA LEU A 119 3.30 -14.00 4.69
C LEU A 119 4.21 -15.00 3.97
N ASN A 120 4.45 -16.17 4.56
CA ASN A 120 5.26 -17.24 3.96
C ASN A 120 4.46 -18.17 3.04
N ASP A 121 3.16 -17.94 2.88
CA ASP A 121 2.35 -18.71 1.95
C ASP A 121 2.79 -18.44 0.50
N VAL A 122 3.28 -19.49 -0.16
CA VAL A 122 3.73 -19.43 -1.55
C VAL A 122 2.63 -19.03 -2.54
N ARG A 123 1.36 -19.21 -2.17
CA ARG A 123 0.18 -18.83 -2.97
C ARG A 123 -0.36 -17.44 -2.60
N LEU A 124 0.27 -16.72 -1.68
CA LEU A 124 -0.19 -15.41 -1.21
C LEU A 124 -0.42 -14.44 -2.37
N VAL A 125 0.60 -14.25 -3.21
CA VAL A 125 0.55 -13.30 -4.33
C VAL A 125 -0.50 -13.71 -5.35
N ASP A 126 -0.56 -14.99 -5.71
CA ASP A 126 -1.54 -15.51 -6.68
C ASP A 126 -2.98 -15.36 -6.17
N ARG A 127 -3.21 -15.67 -4.89
CA ARG A 127 -4.51 -15.48 -4.25
C ARG A 127 -4.93 -14.02 -4.25
N VAL A 128 -4.02 -13.12 -3.88
CA VAL A 128 -4.33 -11.68 -3.83
C VAL A 128 -4.60 -11.14 -5.23
N ASN A 129 -3.71 -11.42 -6.18
CA ASN A 129 -3.88 -10.97 -7.57
C ASN A 129 -5.10 -11.59 -8.24
N GLY A 130 -5.47 -12.83 -7.90
CA GLY A 130 -6.71 -13.45 -8.34
C GLY A 130 -7.95 -12.67 -7.87
N ARG A 131 -8.03 -12.33 -6.58
CA ARG A 131 -9.15 -11.54 -6.05
C ARG A 131 -9.19 -10.12 -6.60
N LEU A 132 -8.03 -9.47 -6.79
CA LEU A 132 -7.95 -8.17 -7.45
C LEU A 132 -8.43 -8.25 -8.92
N ALA A 133 -8.10 -9.32 -9.63
CA ALA A 133 -8.60 -9.56 -10.98
C ALA A 133 -10.11 -9.80 -11.01
N ASP A 134 -10.66 -10.54 -10.05
CA ASP A 134 -12.10 -10.76 -9.90
C ASP A 134 -12.84 -9.44 -9.67
N LYS A 135 -12.32 -8.60 -8.76
CA LYS A 135 -12.84 -7.26 -8.48
C LYS A 135 -12.84 -6.39 -9.75
N ARG A 136 -11.74 -6.38 -10.51
CA ARG A 136 -11.66 -5.67 -11.80
C ARG A 136 -12.66 -6.18 -12.84
N ARG A 137 -12.92 -7.49 -12.92
CA ARG A 137 -13.93 -8.03 -13.85
C ARG A 137 -15.34 -7.60 -13.46
N ALA A 138 -15.67 -7.62 -12.17
CA ALA A 138 -16.95 -7.11 -11.68
C ALA A 138 -17.10 -5.60 -11.96
N PHE A 139 -16.04 -4.83 -11.74
CA PHE A 139 -15.99 -3.41 -12.08
C PHE A 139 -16.20 -3.15 -13.57
N ALA A 140 -15.47 -3.86 -14.44
CA ALA A 140 -15.59 -3.71 -15.89
C ALA A 140 -17.02 -3.99 -16.37
N HIS A 141 -17.66 -5.05 -15.87
CA HIS A 141 -19.05 -5.34 -16.17
C HIS A 141 -19.98 -4.18 -15.78
N ALA A 142 -19.84 -3.66 -14.55
CA ALA A 142 -20.67 -2.55 -14.06
C ALA A 142 -20.40 -1.22 -14.79
N LEU A 143 -19.20 -1.05 -15.34
CA LEU A 143 -18.85 0.11 -16.15
C LEU A 143 -19.47 0.00 -17.55
N ASP A 144 -19.39 -1.18 -18.16
CA ASP A 144 -19.91 -1.46 -19.51
C ASP A 144 -21.44 -1.35 -19.59
N ASP A 145 -22.15 -1.80 -18.55
CA ASP A 145 -23.62 -1.68 -18.46
C ASP A 145 -24.09 -0.35 -17.86
N GLY A 146 -23.15 0.51 -17.45
CA GLY A 146 -23.41 1.83 -16.85
C GLY A 146 -23.93 1.81 -15.41
N SER A 147 -24.17 0.63 -14.83
CA SER A 147 -24.71 0.50 -13.47
C SER A 147 -23.79 1.09 -12.41
N PHE A 148 -22.45 1.05 -12.62
CA PHE A 148 -21.45 1.58 -11.69
C PHE A 148 -21.78 3.01 -11.26
N TRP A 149 -22.21 3.86 -12.18
CA TRP A 149 -22.44 5.28 -11.90
C TRP A 149 -23.65 5.52 -11.00
N SER A 150 -24.63 4.61 -11.05
CA SER A 150 -25.85 4.65 -10.24
C SER A 150 -25.73 3.99 -8.86
N MET A 151 -24.64 3.25 -8.62
CA MET A 151 -24.37 2.61 -7.34
C MET A 151 -24.16 3.64 -6.23
N ASP A 152 -24.61 3.29 -5.02
CA ASP A 152 -24.23 4.01 -3.80
C ASP A 152 -22.73 3.85 -3.50
N THR A 153 -22.24 4.61 -2.52
CA THR A 153 -20.82 4.66 -2.17
C THR A 153 -20.28 3.28 -1.78
N ALA A 154 -21.00 2.53 -0.93
CA ALA A 154 -20.54 1.23 -0.44
C ALA A 154 -20.46 0.20 -1.58
N ALA A 155 -21.46 0.17 -2.46
CA ALA A 155 -21.46 -0.69 -3.64
C ALA A 155 -20.32 -0.32 -4.61
N LYS A 156 -20.02 0.98 -4.79
CA LYS A 156 -18.87 1.42 -5.58
C LYS A 156 -17.55 0.97 -4.97
N GLU A 157 -17.35 1.16 -3.68
CA GLU A 157 -16.14 0.75 -2.95
C GLU A 157 -15.89 -0.77 -3.06
N ALA A 158 -16.97 -1.56 -2.99
CA ALA A 158 -16.91 -3.01 -3.10
C ALA A 158 -16.34 -3.51 -4.43
N ILE A 159 -16.53 -2.78 -5.54
CA ILE A 159 -16.06 -3.21 -6.87
C ILE A 159 -14.98 -2.31 -7.47
N SER A 160 -14.85 -1.06 -7.07
CA SER A 160 -13.86 -0.12 -7.62
C SER A 160 -12.42 -0.56 -7.28
N PRO A 161 -11.56 -0.83 -8.28
CA PRO A 161 -10.19 -1.21 -8.02
C PRO A 161 -9.36 -0.01 -7.55
N GLU A 162 -8.57 -0.20 -6.50
CA GLU A 162 -7.56 0.77 -6.03
C GLU A 162 -6.13 0.24 -6.16
N VAL A 163 -5.98 -1.09 -6.14
CA VAL A 163 -4.72 -1.81 -6.31
C VAL A 163 -4.81 -2.65 -7.58
N HIS A 164 -3.87 -2.43 -8.49
CA HIS A 164 -3.73 -3.19 -9.72
C HIS A 164 -3.18 -4.59 -9.47
N ARG A 165 -2.10 -4.70 -8.71
CA ARG A 165 -1.47 -5.99 -8.37
C ARG A 165 -0.56 -5.87 -7.17
N VAL A 166 -0.27 -7.00 -6.53
CA VAL A 166 0.78 -7.11 -5.51
C VAL A 166 1.94 -7.97 -6.00
N GLN A 167 3.15 -7.68 -5.50
CA GLN A 167 4.35 -8.43 -5.85
C GLN A 167 5.42 -8.32 -4.75
N TRP A 168 6.19 -9.40 -4.55
CA TRP A 168 7.41 -9.38 -3.75
C TRP A 168 8.57 -8.80 -4.58
N PHE A 169 9.32 -7.88 -3.98
CA PHE A 169 10.52 -7.31 -4.57
C PHE A 169 11.71 -7.47 -3.64
N PRO A 170 12.92 -7.78 -4.15
CA PRO A 170 14.14 -7.47 -3.41
C PRO A 170 14.11 -5.99 -3.00
N ILE A 171 14.45 -5.70 -1.74
CA ILE A 171 14.30 -4.34 -1.21
C ILE A 171 15.08 -3.28 -2.01
N SER A 172 16.25 -3.65 -2.53
CA SER A 172 17.05 -2.80 -3.41
C SER A 172 16.33 -2.47 -4.73
N THR A 173 15.66 -3.45 -5.34
CA THR A 173 14.85 -3.23 -6.53
C THR A 173 13.66 -2.33 -6.24
N ALA A 174 13.01 -2.48 -5.08
CA ALA A 174 11.91 -1.61 -4.68
C ALA A 174 12.37 -0.15 -4.47
N ILE A 175 13.55 0.07 -3.89
CA ILE A 175 14.15 1.39 -3.73
C ILE A 175 14.42 2.02 -5.11
N ASP A 176 15.09 1.28 -6.00
CA ASP A 176 15.41 1.74 -7.36
C ASP A 176 14.15 2.12 -8.17
N LEU A 177 13.09 1.31 -8.05
CA LEU A 177 11.82 1.61 -8.70
C LEU A 177 11.23 2.95 -8.22
N MET A 178 11.41 3.32 -6.95
CA MET A 178 10.82 4.52 -6.35
C MET A 178 11.73 5.75 -6.37
N GLU A 179 12.95 5.63 -6.92
CA GLU A 179 13.91 6.73 -6.96
C GLU A 179 13.44 7.86 -7.90
N PRO A 180 13.32 9.12 -7.40
CA PRO A 180 12.87 10.22 -8.23
C PRO A 180 13.81 10.50 -9.41
N GLY A 181 13.25 10.66 -10.60
CA GLY A 181 14.00 11.01 -11.81
C GLY A 181 14.77 9.85 -12.45
N HIS A 182 14.84 8.67 -11.81
CA HIS A 182 15.55 7.53 -12.35
C HIS A 182 14.81 6.86 -13.53
N ARG A 183 13.47 6.79 -13.46
CA ARG A 183 12.61 6.16 -14.46
C ARG A 183 11.39 7.01 -14.75
N GLN A 184 10.97 7.06 -16.02
CA GLN A 184 9.75 7.74 -16.45
C GLN A 184 8.48 7.01 -15.95
N HIS A 185 8.47 5.68 -16.01
CA HIS A 185 7.38 4.83 -15.52
C HIS A 185 7.96 3.62 -14.77
N VAL A 186 7.24 3.08 -13.80
CA VAL A 186 7.67 1.89 -13.02
C VAL A 186 7.50 0.59 -13.80
N ASN A 187 6.57 0.55 -14.77
CA ASN A 187 6.35 -0.57 -15.69
C ASN A 187 5.44 -0.16 -16.87
N GLU A 188 5.13 -1.12 -17.75
CA GLU A 188 4.27 -0.95 -18.93
C GLU A 188 2.83 -0.57 -18.57
N PHE A 189 2.27 -1.13 -17.49
CA PHE A 189 0.93 -0.77 -17.02
C PHE A 189 0.80 0.74 -16.74
N GLN A 190 1.73 1.30 -15.95
CA GLN A 190 1.71 2.73 -15.65
C GLN A 190 1.88 3.58 -16.92
N ALA A 191 2.75 3.17 -17.86
CA ALA A 191 2.95 3.88 -19.11
C ALA A 191 1.68 3.92 -19.98
N THR A 192 0.99 2.78 -20.12
CA THR A 192 -0.26 2.67 -20.88
C THR A 192 -1.37 3.50 -20.27
N GLU A 193 -1.55 3.42 -18.95
CA GLU A 193 -2.57 4.20 -18.24
C GLU A 193 -2.26 5.71 -18.27
N PHE A 194 -0.99 6.10 -18.17
CA PHE A 194 -0.59 7.50 -18.29
C PHE A 194 -0.93 8.07 -19.67
N ALA A 195 -0.66 7.30 -20.73
CA ALA A 195 -1.04 7.68 -22.08
C ALA A 195 -2.58 7.77 -22.23
N ALA A 196 -3.32 6.81 -21.67
CA ALA A 196 -4.78 6.77 -21.75
C ALA A 196 -5.46 7.95 -21.01
N HIS A 197 -4.91 8.38 -19.87
CA HIS A 197 -5.51 9.44 -19.04
C HIS A 197 -4.79 10.78 -19.12
N GLY A 198 -3.83 10.94 -20.03
CA GLY A 198 -3.10 12.20 -20.25
C GLY A 198 -2.18 12.62 -19.08
N VAL A 199 -1.66 11.67 -18.32
CA VAL A 199 -0.70 11.94 -17.23
C VAL A 199 0.70 12.10 -17.82
N VAL A 200 1.26 13.30 -17.71
CA VAL A 200 2.54 13.66 -18.37
C VAL A 200 3.78 13.42 -17.53
N SER A 201 3.63 13.29 -16.21
CA SER A 201 4.74 13.14 -15.28
C SER A 201 4.38 12.23 -14.13
N ARG A 202 5.33 11.37 -13.77
CA ARG A 202 5.28 10.53 -12.57
C ARG A 202 5.42 11.37 -11.30
N ASP A 203 4.68 10.99 -10.26
CA ASP A 203 4.83 11.50 -8.89
C ASP A 203 5.30 10.34 -7.99
N PRO A 204 6.63 10.18 -7.79
CA PRO A 204 7.18 9.04 -7.05
C PRO A 204 6.81 9.07 -5.56
N MET A 205 6.56 7.90 -4.97
CA MET A 205 6.31 7.77 -3.53
C MET A 205 7.59 7.87 -2.69
N TYR A 206 8.15 9.07 -2.59
CA TYR A 206 9.40 9.33 -1.88
C TYR A 206 9.39 8.87 -0.42
N GLN A 207 8.28 9.00 0.30
CA GLN A 207 8.20 8.54 1.70
C GLN A 207 8.28 7.02 1.82
N THR A 208 7.68 6.27 0.88
CA THR A 208 7.79 4.81 0.80
C THR A 208 9.24 4.42 0.56
N MET A 209 9.91 5.04 -0.42
CA MET A 209 11.33 4.83 -0.69
C MET A 209 12.19 5.07 0.54
N LYS A 210 12.00 6.20 1.25
CA LYS A 210 12.77 6.50 2.47
C LYS A 210 12.49 5.52 3.61
N THR A 211 11.30 4.95 3.70
CA THR A 211 11.02 3.86 4.64
C THR A 211 11.75 2.58 4.23
N LEU A 212 11.78 2.23 2.93
CA LEU A 212 12.55 1.09 2.42
C LEU A 212 14.05 1.23 2.66
N GLU A 213 14.65 2.40 2.38
CA GLU A 213 16.06 2.67 2.67
C GLU A 213 16.38 2.41 4.14
N ARG A 214 15.52 2.88 5.06
CA ARG A 214 15.69 2.63 6.49
C ARG A 214 15.62 1.14 6.82
N VAL A 215 14.61 0.43 6.31
CA VAL A 215 14.46 -1.02 6.54
C VAL A 215 15.65 -1.80 5.99
N SER A 216 16.19 -1.40 4.84
CA SER A 216 17.33 -2.07 4.21
C SER A 216 18.61 -2.05 5.04
N MET A 217 18.71 -1.13 6.01
CA MET A 217 19.84 -1.00 6.93
C MET A 217 19.65 -1.79 8.23
N LEU A 218 18.47 -2.38 8.46
CA LEU A 218 18.16 -3.12 9.69
C LEU A 218 18.38 -4.61 9.47
N SER A 219 19.04 -5.25 10.44
CA SER A 219 19.04 -6.70 10.56
C SER A 219 17.69 -7.20 11.08
N ARG A 220 17.49 -8.52 11.04
CA ARG A 220 16.31 -9.15 11.63
C ARG A 220 16.19 -8.81 13.13
N ASP A 221 17.29 -8.91 13.86
CA ASP A 221 17.31 -8.68 15.31
C ASP A 221 17.00 -7.21 15.65
N ASP A 222 17.51 -6.26 14.85
CA ASP A 222 17.15 -4.85 15.00
C ASP A 222 15.63 -4.64 14.90
N ILE A 223 14.95 -5.33 13.97
CA ILE A 223 13.51 -5.21 13.77
C ILE A 223 12.73 -5.82 14.94
N VAL A 224 13.14 -6.99 15.42
CA VAL A 224 12.51 -7.65 16.58
C VAL A 224 12.62 -6.77 17.83
N GLU A 225 13.75 -6.09 18.02
CA GLU A 225 13.98 -5.16 19.14
C GLU A 225 13.15 -3.87 19.08
N LEU A 226 12.64 -3.45 17.91
CA LEU A 226 11.84 -2.23 17.77
C LEU A 226 10.61 -2.21 18.70
N GLY A 227 10.03 -3.39 18.98
CA GLY A 227 8.88 -3.54 19.87
C GLY A 227 9.22 -3.52 21.36
N GLN A 228 10.49 -3.67 21.73
CA GLN A 228 10.92 -3.83 23.12
C GLN A 228 11.44 -2.53 23.75
N LYS A 229 11.92 -1.57 22.95
CA LYS A 229 12.58 -0.34 23.43
C LYS A 229 11.65 0.72 24.04
N LYS A 230 10.35 0.43 24.27
CA LYS A 230 9.39 1.39 24.86
C LYS A 230 9.15 1.28 26.38
N THR A 231 9.80 0.36 27.08
CA THR A 231 9.63 0.22 28.56
C THR A 231 10.76 0.82 29.41
N SER A 232 11.76 1.48 28.82
CA SER A 232 12.95 1.94 29.57
C SER A 232 13.13 3.47 29.65
N ARG A 233 12.08 4.26 29.42
CA ARG A 233 12.10 5.70 29.74
C ARG A 233 10.86 6.05 30.56
N VAL A 234 10.99 5.82 31.86
CA VAL A 234 10.27 6.57 32.91
C VAL A 234 11.05 7.84 33.18
#